data_AF-A0A650EJE1-F1
#
_entry.id   AF-A0A650EJE1-F1
#
_cell.length_a   1.000
_cell.length_b   1.000
_cell.length_c   1.000
_cell.angle_alpha   90.00
_cell.angle_beta   90.00
_cell.angle_gamma   90.00
#
_symmetry.space_group_name_H-M   'P 1'
#
loop_
_entity.id
_entity.type
_entity.pdbx_description
1 polymer ?
#
loop_
_entity_poly.entity_id
_entity_poly.type
_entity_poly.pdbx_seq_one_letter_code
_entity_poly.pdbx_strand_id
1 'polypeptide(L)'
;MDKRQILTIMILIGLISTSIFLNLKSSKNLPFETLIKEVTKNTQLIDLNTDHNQVLDVSQYAKKNKIKIPEVLVNFDTHSDIYLNYPVIKEGSAGVENWINEFIAKNPSVKEVYWVMPIEEARDLNLQTLFAENDLHLIPRGKATPLYGNSMNQNIRWLHFVFNPLFKELFTQEFLIDTNTGLLNEIPQDEKLKKFLFNQNNQYKQIKIITCTEKTLPDLKDKKVFLSIDADYSSNSGFDTVEKFKFIKNQKEIEQVFYSIFKTAKEKNLQPEIITLSLSPQYLPEKHHEFIAKIFYYILQISGKNDLIYTYLHEYDNDPNYLEKKYGKY
;
A
#
# COMPACT_ATOMS: atom_id res chain seq x y z
N MET A 1 -27.61 61.42 -7.43
CA MET A 1 -26.88 60.46 -6.58
C MET A 1 -25.67 61.19 -6.03
N ASP A 2 -25.52 61.23 -4.70
CA ASP A 2 -24.41 61.97 -4.06
C ASP A 2 -23.05 61.32 -4.39
N LYS A 3 -21.97 62.09 -4.47
CA LYS A 3 -20.60 61.60 -4.75
C LYS A 3 -20.20 60.50 -3.77
N ARG A 4 -20.68 60.56 -2.52
CA ARG A 4 -20.49 59.50 -1.52
C ARG A 4 -21.19 58.20 -1.91
N GLN A 5 -22.40 58.27 -2.45
CA GLN A 5 -23.15 57.08 -2.90
C GLN A 5 -22.48 56.43 -4.11
N ILE A 6 -21.95 57.23 -5.05
CA ILE A 6 -21.18 56.71 -6.21
C ILE A 6 -19.92 55.97 -5.75
N LEU A 7 -19.18 56.55 -4.79
CA LEU A 7 -17.96 55.93 -4.25
C LEU A 7 -18.27 54.63 -3.51
N THR A 8 -19.33 54.59 -2.70
CA THR A 8 -19.76 53.36 -2.00
C THR A 8 -20.16 52.28 -2.99
N ILE A 9 -20.89 52.61 -4.06
CA ILE A 9 -21.28 51.64 -5.09
C ILE A 9 -20.05 51.10 -5.83
N MET A 10 -19.07 51.96 -6.17
CA MET A 10 -17.83 51.50 -6.81
C MET A 10 -16.99 50.58 -5.92
N ILE A 11 -16.90 50.88 -4.61
CA ILE A 11 -16.21 50.00 -3.65
C ILE A 11 -16.95 48.67 -3.51
N LEU A 12 -18.29 48.69 -3.46
CA LEU A 12 -19.10 47.47 -3.36
C LEU A 12 -18.93 46.59 -4.61
N ILE A 13 -18.96 47.19 -5.81
CA ILE A 13 -18.74 46.47 -7.07
C ILE A 13 -17.30 45.95 -7.12
N GLY A 14 -16.32 46.72 -6.65
CA GLY A 14 -14.92 46.30 -6.54
C GLY A 14 -14.73 45.10 -5.61
N LEU A 15 -15.39 45.10 -4.44
CA LEU A 15 -15.36 44.01 -3.46
C LEU A 15 -16.11 42.77 -3.96
N ILE A 16 -17.25 42.94 -4.63
CA ILE A 16 -18.00 41.83 -5.23
C ILE A 16 -17.19 41.21 -6.38
N SER A 17 -16.58 42.02 -7.24
CA SER A 17 -15.75 41.53 -8.35
C SER A 17 -14.45 40.87 -7.88
N THR A 18 -13.79 41.37 -6.83
CA THR A 18 -12.65 40.66 -6.20
C THR A 18 -13.08 39.37 -5.51
N SER A 19 -14.24 39.34 -4.85
CA SER A 19 -14.79 38.12 -4.23
C SER A 19 -15.17 37.06 -5.27
N ILE A 20 -15.73 37.49 -6.41
CA ILE A 20 -16.03 36.61 -7.56
C ILE A 20 -14.73 36.13 -8.22
N PHE A 21 -13.70 36.98 -8.38
CA PHE A 21 -12.40 36.56 -8.92
C PHE A 21 -11.63 35.63 -7.98
N LEU A 22 -11.72 35.83 -6.66
CA LEU A 22 -11.14 34.95 -5.65
C LEU A 22 -11.87 33.60 -5.58
N ASN A 23 -13.20 33.58 -5.74
CA ASN A 23 -13.98 32.34 -5.83
C ASN A 23 -13.83 31.62 -7.17
N LEU A 24 -13.62 32.33 -8.29
CA LEU A 24 -13.29 31.72 -9.59
C LEU A 24 -11.86 31.17 -9.64
N LYS A 25 -10.98 31.59 -8.72
CA LYS A 25 -9.64 31.00 -8.53
C LYS A 25 -9.65 29.78 -7.60
N SER A 26 -10.78 29.41 -7.02
CA SER A 26 -10.87 28.27 -6.10
C SER A 26 -10.93 26.94 -6.86
N SER A 27 -9.77 26.29 -6.90
CA SER A 27 -9.50 24.87 -7.12
C SER A 27 -9.99 24.23 -8.43
N LYS A 28 -9.34 24.58 -9.54
CA LYS A 28 -9.08 23.57 -10.59
C LYS A 28 -8.19 22.48 -9.98
N ASN A 29 -8.33 21.22 -10.39
CA ASN A 29 -7.61 20.00 -9.98
C ASN A 29 -6.04 20.05 -10.04
N LEU A 30 -5.45 21.23 -10.24
CA LEU A 30 -4.02 21.51 -10.24
C LEU A 30 -3.22 20.92 -9.06
N PRO A 31 -3.72 20.87 -7.80
CA PRO A 31 -2.93 20.31 -6.71
C PRO A 31 -2.64 18.82 -6.90
N PHE A 32 -3.62 18.02 -7.33
CA PHE A 32 -3.44 16.57 -7.46
C PHE A 32 -2.62 16.22 -8.70
N GLU A 33 -2.89 16.85 -9.86
CA GLU A 33 -2.11 16.63 -11.07
C GLU A 33 -0.63 16.97 -10.90
N THR A 34 -0.35 18.06 -10.18
CA THR A 34 1.03 18.48 -9.89
C THR A 34 1.72 17.45 -9.00
N LEU A 35 1.03 16.93 -7.98
CA LEU A 35 1.57 15.87 -7.12
C LEU A 35 1.87 14.60 -7.92
N ILE A 36 0.94 14.14 -8.75
CA ILE A 36 1.15 12.95 -9.60
C ILE A 36 2.39 13.17 -10.47
N LYS A 37 2.48 14.27 -11.23
CA LYS A 37 3.62 14.55 -12.12
C LYS A 37 4.96 14.61 -11.38
N GLU A 38 4.99 15.19 -10.19
CA GLU A 38 6.22 15.28 -9.40
C GLU A 38 6.65 13.92 -8.85
N VAL A 39 5.72 13.15 -8.27
CA VAL A 39 5.98 11.82 -7.72
C VAL A 39 6.37 10.85 -8.84
N THR A 40 5.71 10.91 -10.00
CA THR A 40 5.93 9.97 -11.10
C THR A 40 7.04 10.39 -12.07
N LYS A 41 7.72 11.51 -11.82
CA LYS A 41 8.69 12.12 -12.77
C LYS A 41 9.77 11.14 -13.24
N ASN A 42 10.25 10.29 -12.32
CA ASN A 42 11.32 9.33 -12.59
C ASN A 42 10.81 7.88 -12.64
N THR A 43 9.49 7.67 -12.61
CA THR A 43 8.90 6.34 -12.65
C THR A 43 9.08 5.72 -14.03
N GLN A 44 9.52 4.47 -14.08
CA GLN A 44 9.81 3.74 -15.31
C GLN A 44 8.61 2.89 -15.74
N LEU A 45 7.85 2.37 -14.77
CA LEU A 45 6.69 1.50 -14.99
C LEU A 45 5.56 1.90 -14.06
N ILE A 46 4.36 2.04 -14.61
CA ILE A 46 3.10 2.12 -13.85
C ILE A 46 2.18 1.07 -14.46
N ASP A 47 1.55 0.29 -13.60
CA ASP A 47 0.68 -0.82 -14.00
C ASP A 47 -0.64 -0.75 -13.24
N LEU A 48 -1.74 -1.01 -13.95
CA LEU A 48 -3.09 -1.08 -13.38
C LEU A 48 -3.53 -2.54 -13.41
N ASN A 49 -3.69 -3.15 -12.25
CA ASN A 49 -4.02 -4.56 -12.14
C ASN A 49 -5.29 -4.82 -11.32
N THR A 50 -5.90 -5.97 -11.58
CA THR A 50 -7.18 -6.34 -10.97
C THR A 50 -6.95 -6.84 -9.55
N ASP A 51 -6.08 -7.84 -9.39
CA ASP A 51 -5.79 -8.49 -8.11
C ASP A 51 -4.40 -8.10 -7.61
N HIS A 52 -4.24 -7.92 -6.31
CA HIS A 52 -2.99 -7.42 -5.75
C HIS A 52 -1.78 -8.35 -5.98
N ASN A 53 -1.99 -9.67 -6.02
CA ASN A 53 -0.91 -10.62 -6.33
C ASN A 53 -0.34 -10.47 -7.75
N GLN A 54 -1.04 -9.77 -8.67
CA GLN A 54 -0.55 -9.46 -10.01
C GLN A 54 0.67 -8.52 -10.00
N VAL A 55 0.98 -7.87 -8.86
CA VAL A 55 2.27 -7.19 -8.63
C VAL A 55 3.47 -8.11 -8.90
N LEU A 56 3.33 -9.42 -8.70
CA LEU A 56 4.36 -10.40 -9.04
C LEU A 56 4.65 -10.41 -10.54
N ASP A 57 3.62 -10.35 -11.39
CA ASP A 57 3.75 -10.28 -12.85
C ASP A 57 4.41 -8.96 -13.28
N VAL A 58 4.07 -7.84 -12.62
CA VAL A 58 4.73 -6.55 -12.82
C VAL A 58 6.23 -6.65 -12.51
N SER A 59 6.59 -7.29 -11.40
CA SER A 59 7.99 -7.49 -11.03
C SER A 59 8.77 -8.34 -12.05
N GLN A 60 8.11 -9.34 -12.63
CA GLN A 60 8.69 -10.19 -13.68
C GLN A 60 8.86 -9.41 -14.99
N TYR A 61 7.85 -8.62 -15.38
CA TYR A 61 7.90 -7.76 -16.55
C TYR A 61 9.04 -6.74 -16.43
N ALA A 62 9.16 -6.07 -15.27
CA ALA A 62 10.23 -5.11 -14.99
C ALA A 62 11.61 -5.73 -15.20
N LYS A 63 11.86 -6.93 -14.65
CA LYS A 63 13.13 -7.66 -14.85
C LYS A 63 13.40 -7.99 -16.31
N LYS A 64 12.41 -8.50 -17.05
CA LYS A 64 12.53 -8.81 -18.49
C LYS A 64 12.89 -7.56 -19.30
N ASN A 65 12.40 -6.40 -18.87
CA ASN A 65 12.65 -5.10 -19.51
C ASN A 65 13.82 -4.31 -18.87
N LYS A 66 14.68 -4.97 -18.08
CA LYS A 66 15.88 -4.36 -17.45
C LYS A 66 15.58 -3.18 -16.52
N ILE A 67 14.36 -3.08 -16.01
CA ILE A 67 14.00 -2.16 -14.93
C ILE A 67 14.42 -2.83 -13.62
N LYS A 68 15.29 -2.16 -12.85
CA LYS A 68 15.80 -2.69 -11.58
C LYS A 68 14.66 -2.69 -10.56
N ILE A 69 14.52 -3.78 -9.81
CA ILE A 69 13.61 -3.83 -8.66
C ILE A 69 14.24 -3.06 -7.49
N PRO A 70 13.59 -1.99 -6.99
CA PRO A 70 14.10 -1.19 -5.88
C PRO A 70 14.33 -2.01 -4.62
N GLU A 71 15.21 -1.55 -3.73
CA GLU A 71 15.50 -2.25 -2.47
C GLU A 71 14.38 -2.06 -1.42
N VAL A 72 13.45 -1.14 -1.68
CA VAL A 72 12.38 -0.77 -0.77
C VAL A 72 11.04 -0.98 -1.46
N LEU A 73 10.15 -1.74 -0.83
CA LEU A 73 8.72 -1.80 -1.16
C LEU A 73 7.95 -0.92 -0.17
N VAL A 74 7.06 -0.06 -0.68
CA VAL A 74 6.06 0.66 0.13
C VAL A 74 4.70 0.20 -0.35
N ASN A 75 3.97 -0.54 0.50
CA ASN A 75 2.65 -1.09 0.21
C ASN A 75 1.58 -0.33 1.00
N PHE A 76 0.69 0.38 0.31
CA PHE A 76 -0.49 1.02 0.88
C PHE A 76 -1.67 0.05 0.78
N ASP A 77 -2.08 -0.49 1.92
CA ASP A 77 -2.96 -1.65 1.97
C ASP A 77 -3.57 -1.82 3.36
N THR A 78 -4.76 -2.41 3.45
CA THR A 78 -5.36 -2.85 4.73
C THR A 78 -4.85 -4.20 5.21
N HIS A 79 -4.25 -4.99 4.32
CA HIS A 79 -3.62 -6.27 4.63
C HIS A 79 -2.10 -6.14 4.58
N SER A 80 -1.42 -7.02 5.31
CA SER A 80 0.04 -7.10 5.23
C SER A 80 0.52 -7.89 4.02
N ASP A 81 -0.35 -8.70 3.41
CA ASP A 81 -0.05 -9.70 2.37
C ASP A 81 1.18 -10.55 2.65
N ILE A 82 1.41 -10.79 3.94
CA ILE A 82 2.52 -11.54 4.47
C ILE A 82 1.97 -12.67 5.33
N TYR A 83 2.39 -13.90 5.01
CA TYR A 83 2.20 -15.07 5.87
C TYR A 83 3.49 -15.51 6.52
N LEU A 84 3.38 -15.87 7.79
CA LEU A 84 4.43 -16.42 8.63
C LEU A 84 4.27 -17.93 8.76
N ASN A 85 5.37 -18.61 9.08
CA ASN A 85 5.41 -20.04 9.41
C ASN A 85 4.88 -21.01 8.34
N TYR A 86 4.72 -20.55 7.08
CA TYR A 86 4.22 -21.37 5.98
C TYR A 86 4.97 -21.10 4.67
N PRO A 87 5.36 -22.13 3.89
CA PRO A 87 5.98 -21.95 2.59
C PRO A 87 4.93 -21.54 1.56
N VAL A 88 5.18 -20.46 0.82
CA VAL A 88 4.20 -19.84 -0.09
C VAL A 88 4.55 -20.02 -1.56
N ILE A 89 5.80 -20.33 -1.90
CA ILE A 89 6.23 -20.48 -3.30
C ILE A 89 5.92 -21.92 -3.74
N LYS A 90 4.80 -22.11 -4.44
CA LYS A 90 4.68 -23.09 -5.52
C LYS A 90 4.42 -22.32 -6.82
N GLU A 91 4.90 -22.84 -7.94
CA GLU A 91 4.76 -22.16 -9.24
C GLU A 91 3.28 -21.82 -9.53
N GLY A 92 2.98 -20.52 -9.70
CA GLY A 92 1.63 -20.01 -9.98
C GLY A 92 0.66 -20.01 -8.80
N SER A 93 1.11 -20.13 -7.55
CA SER A 93 0.22 -20.34 -6.39
C SER A 93 0.15 -19.21 -5.37
N ALA A 94 0.93 -18.13 -5.50
CA ALA A 94 0.85 -17.04 -4.54
C ALA A 94 -0.49 -16.31 -4.70
N GLY A 95 -1.31 -16.36 -3.65
CA GLY A 95 -2.58 -15.66 -3.55
C GLY A 95 -2.36 -14.18 -3.19
N VAL A 96 -3.45 -13.41 -3.12
CA VAL A 96 -3.42 -12.02 -2.65
C VAL A 96 -2.83 -11.97 -1.24
N GLU A 97 -3.15 -12.93 -0.40
CA GLU A 97 -2.82 -12.91 1.01
C GLU A 97 -1.31 -13.11 1.31
N ASN A 98 -0.49 -13.53 0.33
CA ASN A 98 0.92 -13.88 0.55
C ASN A 98 1.89 -13.47 -0.57
N TRP A 99 1.47 -12.60 -1.49
CA TRP A 99 2.31 -12.22 -2.63
C TRP A 99 3.61 -11.53 -2.20
N ILE A 100 3.63 -10.81 -1.06
CA ILE A 100 4.84 -10.14 -0.58
C ILE A 100 5.92 -11.14 -0.19
N ASN A 101 5.58 -12.29 0.40
CA ASN A 101 6.54 -13.35 0.66
C ASN A 101 7.25 -13.80 -0.64
N GLU A 102 6.47 -14.10 -1.68
CA GLU A 102 7.01 -14.51 -2.97
C GLU A 102 7.84 -13.38 -3.61
N PHE A 103 7.34 -12.14 -3.54
CA PHE A 103 8.05 -10.97 -4.03
C PHE A 103 9.42 -10.83 -3.36
N ILE A 104 9.52 -10.90 -2.04
CA ILE A 104 10.80 -10.76 -1.32
C ILE A 104 11.76 -11.90 -1.72
N ALA A 105 11.27 -13.13 -1.81
CA ALA A 105 12.07 -14.30 -2.13
C ALA A 105 12.63 -14.25 -3.56
N LYS A 106 11.79 -13.88 -4.54
CA LYS A 106 12.18 -13.78 -5.96
C LYS A 106 12.95 -12.51 -6.29
N ASN A 107 13.04 -11.53 -5.39
CA ASN A 107 13.73 -10.25 -5.60
C ASN A 107 14.86 -10.03 -4.58
N PRO A 108 16.08 -10.55 -4.82
CA PRO A 108 17.19 -10.46 -3.87
C PRO A 108 17.60 -9.05 -3.44
N SER A 109 17.32 -8.03 -4.27
CA SER A 109 17.62 -6.63 -3.95
C SER A 109 16.76 -6.03 -2.84
N VAL A 110 15.55 -6.54 -2.62
CA VAL A 110 14.58 -6.00 -1.65
C VAL A 110 15.07 -6.23 -0.21
N LYS A 111 15.21 -5.17 0.59
CA LYS A 111 15.71 -5.21 1.97
C LYS A 111 14.72 -4.66 2.99
N GLU A 112 13.81 -3.80 2.56
CA GLU A 112 12.81 -3.17 3.41
C GLU A 112 11.43 -3.26 2.75
N VAL A 113 10.42 -3.60 3.55
CA VAL A 113 9.01 -3.52 3.18
C VAL A 113 8.31 -2.63 4.20
N TYR A 114 7.68 -1.56 3.73
CA TYR A 114 6.79 -0.73 4.53
C TYR A 114 5.36 -1.15 4.23
N TRP A 115 4.67 -1.69 5.23
CA TRP A 115 3.22 -1.84 5.22
C TRP A 115 2.61 -0.56 5.79
N VAL A 116 1.99 0.22 4.92
CA VAL A 116 1.32 1.49 5.24
C VAL A 116 -0.17 1.22 5.35
N MET A 117 -0.68 1.17 6.58
CA MET A 117 -2.10 0.93 6.86
C MET A 117 -2.89 2.24 6.98
N PRO A 118 -4.21 2.20 6.72
CA PRO A 118 -5.07 3.36 6.94
C PRO A 118 -5.10 3.79 8.41
N ILE A 119 -5.33 5.08 8.62
CA ILE A 119 -5.39 5.64 9.98
C ILE A 119 -6.59 5.10 10.77
N GLU A 120 -7.66 4.72 10.09
CA GLU A 120 -8.85 4.09 10.67
C GLU A 120 -8.50 2.76 11.32
N GLU A 121 -7.74 1.92 10.62
CA GLU A 121 -7.30 0.61 11.09
C GLU A 121 -6.31 0.76 12.25
N ALA A 122 -5.31 1.64 12.09
CA ALA A 122 -4.32 1.92 13.13
C ALA A 122 -4.91 2.48 14.43
N ARG A 123 -6.15 2.99 14.41
CA ARG A 123 -6.86 3.54 15.56
C ARG A 123 -7.86 2.58 16.18
N ASP A 124 -8.16 1.46 15.54
CA ASP A 124 -9.09 0.47 16.08
C ASP A 124 -8.46 -0.22 17.29
N LEU A 125 -9.12 -0.13 18.45
CA LEU A 125 -8.60 -0.64 19.71
C LEU A 125 -8.54 -2.18 19.72
N ASN A 126 -9.48 -2.86 19.05
CA ASN A 126 -9.47 -4.32 18.98
C ASN A 126 -8.28 -4.78 18.13
N LEU A 127 -8.08 -4.14 16.97
CA LEU A 127 -6.94 -4.45 16.11
C LEU A 127 -5.60 -4.14 16.79
N GLN A 128 -5.50 -3.04 17.56
CA GLN A 128 -4.29 -2.75 18.34
C GLN A 128 -3.93 -3.85 19.35
N THR A 129 -4.93 -4.50 19.95
CA THR A 129 -4.66 -5.62 20.86
C THR A 129 -4.22 -6.88 20.12
N LEU A 130 -4.81 -7.17 18.96
CA LEU A 130 -4.42 -8.29 18.10
C LEU A 130 -3.01 -8.10 17.54
N PHE A 131 -2.61 -6.85 17.32
CA PHE A 131 -1.29 -6.49 16.81
C PHE A 131 -0.13 -6.96 17.69
N ALA A 132 -0.38 -7.13 18.99
CA ALA A 132 0.60 -7.61 19.96
C ALA A 132 0.47 -9.10 20.30
N GLU A 133 -0.40 -9.85 19.60
CA GLU A 133 -0.50 -11.29 19.79
C GLU A 133 0.81 -11.98 19.41
N ASN A 134 1.06 -13.14 20.00
CA ASN A 134 2.23 -13.92 19.69
C ASN A 134 1.85 -15.37 19.39
N ASP A 135 2.07 -15.76 18.14
CA ASP A 135 1.69 -17.05 17.60
C ASP A 135 2.77 -18.13 17.74
N LEU A 136 3.69 -17.99 18.70
CA LEU A 136 4.67 -19.03 19.04
C LEU A 136 4.07 -20.43 19.15
N HIS A 137 2.83 -20.54 19.65
CA HIS A 137 2.13 -21.81 19.81
C HIS A 137 1.62 -22.43 18.49
N LEU A 138 1.53 -21.65 17.40
CA LEU A 138 1.14 -22.09 16.06
C LEU A 138 2.33 -22.61 15.25
N ILE A 139 3.54 -22.11 15.54
CA ILE A 139 4.78 -22.46 14.82
C ILE A 139 5.01 -23.98 14.75
N PRO A 140 4.98 -24.77 15.84
CA PRO A 140 5.27 -26.21 15.76
C PRO A 140 4.21 -26.99 14.98
N ARG A 141 3.05 -26.39 14.69
CA ARG A 141 1.94 -27.01 13.98
C ARG A 141 2.00 -26.75 12.47
N GLY A 142 2.98 -25.97 11.98
CA GLY A 142 3.12 -25.60 10.57
C GLY A 142 1.89 -24.86 10.02
N LYS A 143 1.16 -24.16 10.89
CA LYS A 143 -0.03 -23.41 10.48
C LYS A 143 0.38 -22.05 9.93
N ALA A 144 -0.19 -21.71 8.78
CA ALA A 144 -0.05 -20.40 8.17
C ALA A 144 -0.66 -19.34 9.08
N THR A 145 0.10 -18.27 9.36
CA THR A 145 -0.32 -17.17 10.22
C THR A 145 -0.13 -15.85 9.46
N PRO A 146 -1.19 -15.10 9.16
CA PRO A 146 -1.03 -13.75 8.59
C PRO A 146 -0.28 -12.82 9.55
N LEU A 147 0.54 -11.93 9.01
CA LEU A 147 1.25 -10.94 9.81
C LEU A 147 0.30 -9.79 10.18
N TYR A 148 -0.04 -9.68 11.46
CA TYR A 148 -0.71 -8.51 12.05
C TYR A 148 0.19 -7.77 13.04
N GLY A 149 1.49 -8.01 13.06
CA GLY A 149 2.41 -7.48 14.10
C GLY A 149 2.93 -8.55 15.08
N ASN A 150 2.48 -9.80 14.90
CA ASN A 150 2.64 -10.94 15.80
C ASN A 150 4.09 -11.20 16.24
N SER A 151 4.55 -10.46 17.25
CA SER A 151 5.99 -10.34 17.50
C SER A 151 6.51 -11.47 18.39
N MET A 152 7.62 -12.09 17.95
CA MET A 152 8.38 -13.04 18.75
C MET A 152 9.20 -12.36 19.86
N ASN A 153 9.23 -11.02 19.92
CA ASN A 153 9.89 -10.27 20.97
C ASN A 153 9.05 -10.25 22.26
N GLN A 154 9.53 -10.94 23.31
CA GLN A 154 8.85 -11.05 24.60
C GLN A 154 8.61 -9.71 25.33
N ASN A 155 9.28 -8.64 24.90
CA ASN A 155 9.06 -7.29 25.44
C ASN A 155 7.81 -6.61 24.87
N ILE A 156 7.29 -7.11 23.74
CA ILE A 156 6.02 -6.65 23.15
C ILE A 156 4.90 -7.42 23.84
N ARG A 157 4.24 -6.76 24.79
CA ARG A 157 3.08 -7.31 25.52
C ARG A 157 1.79 -6.92 24.81
N TRP A 158 0.69 -7.61 25.12
CA TRP A 158 -0.63 -7.43 24.49
C TRP A 158 -1.19 -5.97 24.47
N LEU A 159 -0.75 -5.09 25.38
CA LEU A 159 -1.13 -3.66 25.39
C LEU A 159 -0.11 -2.72 24.72
N HIS A 160 0.97 -3.24 24.13
CA HIS A 160 2.07 -2.43 23.62
C HIS A 160 1.57 -1.38 22.63
N PHE A 161 0.77 -1.78 21.65
CA PHE A 161 0.25 -0.88 20.61
C PHE A 161 -0.92 -0.01 21.07
N VAL A 162 -1.49 -0.27 22.25
CA VAL A 162 -2.43 0.68 22.88
C VAL A 162 -1.68 1.90 23.42
N PHE A 163 -0.50 1.68 24.00
CA PHE A 163 0.33 2.77 24.55
C PHE A 163 1.25 3.41 23.51
N ASN A 164 1.76 2.61 22.56
CA ASN A 164 2.61 3.03 21.44
C ASN A 164 1.93 2.71 20.10
N PRO A 165 0.81 3.38 19.77
CA PRO A 165 0.06 3.06 18.57
C PRO A 165 0.81 3.43 17.29
N LEU A 166 0.52 2.69 16.22
CA LEU A 166 1.16 2.81 14.90
C LEU A 166 1.00 4.18 14.23
N PHE A 167 0.03 4.99 14.67
CA PHE A 167 -0.15 6.37 14.22
C PHE A 167 0.69 7.41 14.99
N LYS A 168 1.44 6.97 16.00
CA LYS A 168 2.41 7.77 16.75
C LYS A 168 3.84 7.32 16.45
N GLU A 169 4.08 6.02 16.40
CA GLU A 169 5.40 5.44 16.20
C GLU A 169 5.30 4.24 15.25
N LEU A 170 6.23 4.12 14.30
CA LEU A 170 6.31 2.95 13.43
C LEU A 170 6.79 1.73 14.21
N PHE A 171 6.42 0.53 13.76
CA PHE A 171 6.90 -0.72 14.32
C PHE A 171 7.81 -1.44 13.34
N THR A 172 8.98 -1.88 13.79
CA THR A 172 9.98 -2.54 12.94
C THR A 172 10.28 -3.93 13.46
N GLN A 173 10.23 -4.91 12.57
CA GLN A 173 10.59 -6.29 12.83
C GLN A 173 11.62 -6.77 11.79
N GLU A 174 12.54 -7.63 12.23
CA GLU A 174 13.54 -8.26 11.36
C GLU A 174 13.19 -9.72 11.15
N PHE A 175 13.20 -10.17 9.90
CA PHE A 175 12.83 -11.52 9.51
C PHE A 175 13.92 -12.18 8.69
N LEU A 176 13.89 -13.51 8.66
CA LEU A 176 14.59 -14.30 7.65
C LEU A 176 13.56 -14.99 6.75
N ILE A 177 13.76 -14.89 5.44
CA ILE A 177 13.00 -15.61 4.43
C ILE A 177 13.87 -16.67 3.77
N ASP A 178 13.35 -17.89 3.66
CA ASP A 178 13.92 -18.93 2.81
C ASP A 178 13.64 -18.57 1.35
N THR A 179 14.69 -18.30 0.57
CA THR A 179 14.53 -17.81 -0.81
C THR A 179 13.99 -18.86 -1.77
N ASN A 180 14.02 -20.14 -1.40
CA ASN A 180 13.50 -21.23 -2.24
C ASN A 180 11.99 -21.45 -2.00
N THR A 181 11.54 -21.29 -0.76
CA THR A 181 10.16 -21.65 -0.36
C THR A 181 9.28 -20.45 -0.03
N GLY A 182 9.87 -19.27 0.17
CA GLY A 182 9.16 -18.06 0.64
C GLY A 182 8.74 -18.12 2.11
N LEU A 183 9.15 -19.16 2.85
CA LEU A 183 8.89 -19.29 4.28
C LEU A 183 9.58 -18.15 5.03
N LEU A 184 8.79 -17.30 5.70
CA LEU A 184 9.23 -16.11 6.40
C LEU A 184 8.95 -16.24 7.91
N ASN A 185 9.94 -15.96 8.75
CA ASN A 185 9.77 -15.90 10.21
C ASN A 185 10.57 -14.75 10.82
N GLU A 186 10.03 -14.12 11.87
CA GLU A 186 10.74 -13.10 12.64
C GLU A 186 11.97 -13.72 13.30
N ILE A 187 13.06 -12.97 13.41
CA ILE A 187 14.27 -13.40 14.11
C ILE A 187 14.01 -13.30 15.62
N PRO A 188 13.87 -14.41 16.34
CA PRO A 188 13.62 -14.37 17.77
C PRO A 188 14.90 -14.03 18.53
N GLN A 189 14.74 -13.45 19.72
CA GLN A 189 15.86 -13.23 20.66
C GLN A 189 16.32 -14.56 21.31
N ASP A 190 15.43 -15.55 21.40
CA ASP A 190 15.74 -16.86 21.98
C ASP A 190 16.52 -17.74 20.96
N GLU A 191 17.76 -18.08 21.31
CA GLU A 191 18.64 -18.88 20.44
C GLU A 191 18.17 -20.32 20.21
N LYS A 192 17.38 -20.93 21.12
CA LYS A 192 16.80 -22.26 20.89
C LYS A 192 15.69 -22.18 19.85
N LEU A 193 14.82 -21.18 19.97
CA LEU A 193 13.77 -20.94 18.99
C LEU A 193 14.35 -20.58 17.62
N LYS A 194 15.40 -19.77 17.59
CA LYS A 194 16.13 -19.44 16.35
C LYS A 194 16.64 -20.70 15.65
N LYS A 195 17.27 -21.62 16.38
CA LYS A 195 17.75 -22.92 15.84
C LYS A 195 16.61 -23.83 15.38
N PHE A 196 15.44 -23.72 16.00
CA PHE A 196 14.25 -24.47 15.60
C PHE A 196 13.65 -23.93 14.30
N LEU A 197 13.56 -22.61 14.15
CA LEU A 197 12.97 -21.93 13.00
C LEU A 197 13.86 -21.96 11.75
N PHE A 198 15.18 -21.88 11.94
CA PHE A 198 16.12 -21.66 10.84
C PHE A 198 17.09 -22.83 10.69
N ASN A 199 16.89 -23.60 9.61
CA ASN A 199 17.76 -24.71 9.25
C ASN A 199 19.02 -24.20 8.55
N GLN A 200 20.20 -24.47 9.10
CA GLN A 200 21.49 -23.99 8.56
C GLN A 200 21.76 -24.38 7.09
N ASN A 201 21.06 -25.39 6.56
CA ASN A 201 21.21 -25.83 5.18
C ASN A 201 20.41 -24.99 4.15
N ASN A 202 19.50 -24.12 4.60
CA ASN A 202 18.67 -23.31 3.71
C ASN A 202 19.34 -21.97 3.38
N GLN A 203 19.00 -21.41 2.22
CA GLN A 203 19.43 -20.07 1.85
C GLN A 203 18.44 -19.05 2.40
N TYR A 204 18.89 -18.31 3.42
CA TYR A 204 18.10 -17.25 4.03
C TYR A 204 18.54 -15.88 3.55
N LYS A 205 17.55 -15.00 3.42
CA LYS A 205 17.74 -13.58 3.20
C LYS A 205 17.10 -12.82 4.36
N GLN A 206 17.82 -11.84 4.91
CA GLN A 206 17.27 -10.94 5.92
C GLN A 206 16.41 -9.87 5.25
N ILE A 207 15.24 -9.61 5.84
CA ILE A 207 14.32 -8.56 5.41
C ILE A 207 13.81 -7.80 6.63
N LYS A 208 13.69 -6.49 6.51
CA LYS A 208 13.03 -5.65 7.50
C LYS A 208 11.60 -5.37 7.05
N ILE A 209 10.63 -5.67 7.90
CA ILE A 209 9.23 -5.29 7.67
C ILE A 209 8.88 -4.20 8.69
N ILE A 210 8.34 -3.09 8.18
CA ILE A 210 8.00 -1.90 8.95
C ILE A 210 6.51 -1.65 8.81
N THR A 211 5.78 -1.77 9.89
CA THR A 211 4.37 -1.41 9.95
C THR A 211 4.22 0.05 10.37
N CYS A 212 3.47 0.83 9.61
CA CYS A 212 3.30 2.26 9.85
C CYS A 212 2.01 2.81 9.23
N THR A 213 1.70 4.07 9.52
CA THR A 213 0.70 4.87 8.81
C THR A 213 1.39 5.92 7.92
N GLU A 214 0.64 6.60 7.05
CA GLU A 214 1.13 7.77 6.27
C GLU A 214 1.91 8.78 7.14
N LYS A 215 1.42 9.03 8.35
CA LYS A 215 2.04 9.98 9.28
C LYS A 215 3.41 9.52 9.75
N THR A 216 3.52 8.25 10.11
CA THR A 216 4.73 7.65 10.72
C THR A 216 5.69 7.07 9.70
N LEU A 217 5.31 6.96 8.42
CA LEU A 217 6.23 6.62 7.33
C LEU A 217 7.43 7.57 7.39
N PRO A 218 8.68 7.07 7.43
CA PRO A 218 9.85 7.92 7.53
C PRO A 218 10.09 8.67 6.23
N ASP A 219 10.96 9.68 6.29
CA ASP A 219 11.53 10.27 5.08
C ASP A 219 12.42 9.21 4.39
N LEU A 220 12.11 8.88 3.14
CA LEU A 220 12.82 7.91 2.31
C LEU A 220 13.72 8.60 1.28
N LYS A 221 14.18 9.82 1.59
CA LYS A 221 15.18 10.51 0.79
C LYS A 221 16.35 9.58 0.42
N ASP A 222 16.79 9.70 -0.83
CA ASP A 222 17.88 8.92 -1.43
C ASP A 222 17.59 7.42 -1.64
N LYS A 223 16.37 6.95 -1.32
CA LYS A 223 15.90 5.59 -1.61
C LYS A 223 14.97 5.59 -2.83
N LYS A 224 15.21 4.65 -3.75
CA LYS A 224 14.26 4.28 -4.80
C LYS A 224 13.24 3.33 -4.22
N VAL A 225 11.98 3.45 -4.62
CA VAL A 225 10.89 2.63 -4.07
C VAL A 225 10.12 1.91 -5.17
N PHE A 226 9.70 0.69 -4.87
CA PHE A 226 8.57 0.04 -5.51
C PHE A 226 7.34 0.50 -4.71
N LEU A 227 6.44 1.26 -5.33
CA LEU A 227 5.23 1.75 -4.68
C LEU A 227 4.05 0.89 -5.11
N SER A 228 3.42 0.23 -4.15
CA SER A 228 2.23 -0.59 -4.35
C SER A 228 1.06 0.07 -3.62
N ILE A 229 -0.06 0.23 -4.31
CA ILE A 229 -1.29 0.81 -3.76
C ILE A 229 -2.45 -0.13 -4.07
N ASP A 230 -3.01 -0.76 -3.04
CA ASP A 230 -4.30 -1.45 -3.12
C ASP A 230 -5.44 -0.42 -2.92
N ALA A 231 -6.51 -0.58 -3.69
CA ALA A 231 -7.72 0.22 -3.59
C ALA A 231 -8.45 0.02 -2.26
N ASP A 232 -8.31 -1.13 -1.61
CA ASP A 232 -8.95 -1.41 -0.32
C ASP A 232 -8.45 -0.48 0.81
N TYR A 233 -7.25 0.08 0.67
CA TYR A 233 -6.71 1.17 1.50
C TYR A 233 -7.62 2.40 1.49
N SER A 234 -8.31 2.66 0.37
CA SER A 234 -9.25 3.78 0.24
C SER A 234 -10.64 3.47 0.77
N SER A 235 -11.05 2.21 0.76
CA SER A 235 -12.32 1.76 1.30
C SER A 235 -12.33 0.23 1.35
N ASN A 236 -12.67 -0.35 2.50
CA ASN A 236 -12.66 -1.80 2.67
C ASN A 236 -14.08 -2.34 2.97
N SER A 237 -14.47 -3.44 2.30
CA SER A 237 -15.78 -4.08 2.36
C SER A 237 -16.00 -4.93 3.63
N GLY A 238 -14.93 -5.30 4.32
CA GLY A 238 -14.90 -6.26 5.41
C GLY A 238 -14.68 -7.71 4.99
N PHE A 239 -14.37 -7.95 3.71
CA PHE A 239 -14.02 -9.28 3.21
C PHE A 239 -12.61 -9.65 3.67
N ASP A 240 -12.49 -10.84 4.28
CA ASP A 240 -11.24 -11.44 4.79
C ASP A 240 -10.40 -10.53 5.72
N THR A 241 -11.02 -9.50 6.30
CA THR A 241 -10.39 -8.63 7.28
C THR A 241 -10.54 -9.17 8.70
N VAL A 242 -9.49 -8.99 9.50
CA VAL A 242 -9.48 -9.29 10.93
C VAL A 242 -10.61 -8.55 11.64
N GLU A 243 -11.28 -9.22 12.56
CA GLU A 243 -12.42 -8.68 13.32
C GLU A 243 -13.54 -8.09 12.43
N LYS A 244 -13.58 -8.48 11.14
CA LYS A 244 -14.49 -7.90 10.13
C LYS A 244 -14.37 -6.39 10.04
N PHE A 245 -13.16 -5.86 10.27
CA PHE A 245 -12.87 -4.45 10.14
C PHE A 245 -13.31 -3.97 8.75
N LYS A 246 -14.07 -2.88 8.72
CA LYS A 246 -14.57 -2.30 7.48
C LYS A 246 -14.70 -0.80 7.61
N PHE A 247 -14.44 -0.10 6.53
CA PHE A 247 -14.69 1.34 6.43
C PHE A 247 -15.10 1.68 5.01
N ILE A 248 -16.32 2.19 4.87
CA ILE A 248 -16.91 2.51 3.57
C ILE A 248 -16.92 4.02 3.42
N LYS A 249 -16.03 4.54 2.58
CA LYS A 249 -15.93 5.96 2.26
C LYS A 249 -16.91 6.36 1.16
N ASN A 250 -17.22 7.65 1.06
CA ASN A 250 -17.89 8.19 -0.13
C ASN A 250 -16.85 8.61 -1.19
N GLN A 251 -17.30 8.93 -2.41
CA GLN A 251 -16.40 9.28 -3.53
C GLN A 251 -15.42 10.42 -3.21
N LYS A 252 -15.88 11.49 -2.56
CA LYS A 252 -15.02 12.62 -2.19
C LYS A 252 -13.94 12.21 -1.18
N GLU A 253 -14.30 11.36 -0.23
CA GLU A 253 -13.36 10.83 0.75
C GLU A 253 -12.34 9.88 0.09
N ILE A 254 -12.75 9.08 -0.91
CA ILE A 254 -11.84 8.23 -1.71
C ILE A 254 -10.85 9.09 -2.50
N GLU A 255 -11.31 10.16 -3.18
CA GLU A 255 -10.42 11.10 -3.87
C GLU A 255 -9.39 11.73 -2.91
N GLN A 256 -9.83 12.05 -1.69
CA GLN A 256 -8.94 12.59 -0.65
C GLN A 256 -7.90 11.57 -0.20
N VAL A 257 -8.23 10.27 -0.15
CA VAL A 257 -7.24 9.22 0.15
C VAL A 257 -6.16 9.18 -0.93
N PHE A 258 -6.53 9.11 -2.21
CA PHE A 258 -5.54 9.10 -3.29
C PHE A 258 -4.71 10.39 -3.33
N TYR A 259 -5.33 11.54 -3.11
CA TYR A 259 -4.59 12.79 -2.92
C TYR A 259 -3.60 12.70 -1.75
N SER A 260 -4.01 12.13 -0.62
CA SER A 260 -3.17 11.97 0.57
C SER A 260 -1.98 11.05 0.30
N ILE A 261 -2.18 9.91 -0.38
CA ILE A 261 -1.10 8.98 -0.74
C ILE A 261 -0.01 9.71 -1.56
N PHE A 262 -0.39 10.44 -2.61
CA PHE A 262 0.57 11.17 -3.45
C PHE A 262 1.19 12.37 -2.73
N LYS A 263 0.44 13.02 -1.84
CA LYS A 263 0.98 14.08 -0.98
C LYS A 263 2.02 13.50 -0.01
N THR A 264 1.71 12.39 0.65
CA THR A 264 2.62 11.67 1.54
C THR A 264 3.85 11.20 0.78
N ALA A 265 3.70 10.66 -0.43
CA ALA A 265 4.81 10.27 -1.29
C ALA A 265 5.78 11.44 -1.54
N LYS A 266 5.25 12.63 -1.84
CA LYS A 266 6.05 13.84 -1.97
C LYS A 266 6.70 14.28 -0.66
N GLU A 267 5.93 14.40 0.42
CA GLU A 267 6.41 14.90 1.71
C GLU A 267 7.46 14.00 2.36
N LYS A 268 7.41 12.70 2.09
CA LYS A 268 8.36 11.69 2.57
C LYS A 268 9.44 11.35 1.55
N ASN A 269 9.59 12.17 0.49
CA ASN A 269 10.59 12.04 -0.57
C ASN A 269 10.66 10.63 -1.21
N LEU A 270 9.52 9.96 -1.38
CA LEU A 270 9.47 8.71 -2.13
C LEU A 270 9.90 9.00 -3.57
N GLN A 271 10.77 8.13 -4.10
CA GLN A 271 11.19 8.17 -5.51
C GLN A 271 10.76 6.87 -6.20
N PRO A 272 9.49 6.74 -6.61
CA PRO A 272 9.00 5.51 -7.21
C PRO A 272 9.64 5.26 -8.57
N GLU A 273 10.28 4.10 -8.72
CA GLU A 273 10.73 3.61 -10.04
C GLU A 273 9.68 2.71 -10.69
N ILE A 274 8.89 2.01 -9.88
CA ILE A 274 7.77 1.18 -10.28
C ILE A 274 6.57 1.55 -9.40
N ILE A 275 5.40 1.72 -10.00
CA ILE A 275 4.13 1.90 -9.29
C ILE A 275 3.15 0.82 -9.74
N THR A 276 2.45 0.20 -8.81
CA THR A 276 1.33 -0.70 -9.09
C THR A 276 0.06 -0.17 -8.41
N LEU A 277 -1.04 -0.16 -9.16
CA LEU A 277 -2.36 0.24 -8.68
C LEU A 277 -3.30 -0.97 -8.82
N SER A 278 -3.70 -1.55 -7.69
CA SER A 278 -4.47 -2.80 -7.61
C SER A 278 -5.91 -2.51 -7.21
N LEU A 279 -6.90 -3.07 -7.93
CA LEU A 279 -8.32 -2.81 -7.63
C LEU A 279 -8.86 -3.69 -6.48
N SER A 280 -8.42 -4.94 -6.41
CA SER A 280 -8.81 -5.95 -5.43
C SER A 280 -10.33 -5.99 -5.17
N PRO A 281 -11.14 -6.30 -6.20
CA PRO A 281 -12.58 -6.08 -6.19
C PRO A 281 -13.35 -6.81 -5.07
N GLN A 282 -12.81 -7.90 -4.51
CA GLN A 282 -13.44 -8.60 -3.39
C GLN A 282 -13.35 -7.81 -2.07
N TYR A 283 -12.25 -7.07 -1.89
CA TYR A 283 -11.95 -6.27 -0.70
C TYR A 283 -12.57 -4.87 -0.78
N LEU A 284 -13.02 -4.45 -1.95
CA LEU A 284 -13.62 -3.15 -2.21
C LEU A 284 -15.17 -3.25 -2.31
N PRO A 285 -15.94 -2.27 -1.79
CA PRO A 285 -17.37 -2.24 -2.07
C PRO A 285 -17.67 -2.06 -3.56
N GLU A 286 -18.53 -2.92 -4.15
CA GLU A 286 -18.82 -2.94 -5.60
C GLU A 286 -19.13 -1.57 -6.21
N LYS A 287 -19.87 -0.72 -5.48
CA LYS A 287 -20.22 0.64 -5.89
C LYS A 287 -19.02 1.58 -6.12
N HIS A 288 -17.83 1.21 -5.66
CA HIS A 288 -16.59 1.99 -5.82
C HIS A 288 -15.74 1.54 -7.01
N HIS A 289 -15.97 0.36 -7.57
CA HIS A 289 -15.06 -0.26 -8.56
C HIS A 289 -14.83 0.65 -9.77
N GLU A 290 -15.91 1.10 -10.40
CA GLU A 290 -15.82 1.97 -11.59
C GLU A 290 -15.17 3.31 -11.26
N PHE A 291 -15.46 3.86 -10.08
CA PHE A 291 -14.94 5.16 -9.68
C PHE A 291 -13.43 5.11 -9.42
N ILE A 292 -12.95 4.08 -8.73
CA ILE A 292 -11.52 3.90 -8.46
C ILE A 292 -10.76 3.57 -9.74
N ALA A 293 -11.31 2.73 -10.62
CA ALA A 293 -10.71 2.47 -11.94
C ALA A 293 -10.51 3.76 -12.74
N LYS A 294 -11.46 4.72 -12.68
CA LYS A 294 -11.31 6.05 -13.30
C LYS A 294 -10.19 6.87 -12.65
N ILE A 295 -10.00 6.78 -11.33
CA ILE A 295 -8.89 7.46 -10.64
C ILE A 295 -7.55 6.86 -11.07
N PHE A 296 -7.44 5.53 -11.11
CA PHE A 296 -6.24 4.82 -11.58
C PHE A 296 -5.86 5.25 -13.00
N TYR A 297 -6.83 5.26 -13.92
CA TYR A 297 -6.62 5.72 -15.28
C TYR A 297 -6.19 7.19 -15.34
N TYR A 298 -6.82 8.06 -14.54
CA TYR A 298 -6.43 9.46 -14.45
C TYR A 298 -4.99 9.63 -13.95
N ILE A 299 -4.55 8.87 -12.94
CA ILE A 299 -3.17 8.86 -12.47
C ILE A 299 -2.21 8.44 -13.60
N LEU A 300 -2.52 7.34 -14.29
CA LEU A 300 -1.73 6.85 -15.41
C LEU A 300 -1.59 7.90 -16.51
N GLN A 301 -2.70 8.50 -16.96
CA GLN A 301 -2.70 9.54 -17.98
C GLN A 301 -1.87 10.76 -17.58
N ILE A 302 -2.05 11.26 -16.36
CA ILE A 302 -1.35 12.46 -15.87
C ILE A 302 0.16 12.19 -15.70
N SER A 303 0.54 10.96 -15.36
CA SER A 303 1.94 10.55 -15.26
C SER A 303 2.68 10.52 -16.60
N GLY A 304 1.94 10.49 -17.72
CA GLY A 304 2.49 10.33 -19.07
C GLY A 304 3.05 8.93 -19.35
N LYS A 305 2.58 7.91 -18.62
CA LYS A 305 2.95 6.50 -18.78
C LYS A 305 1.82 5.74 -19.47
N ASN A 306 2.16 4.56 -19.98
CA ASN A 306 1.21 3.62 -20.55
C ASN A 306 1.10 2.42 -19.61
N ASP A 307 -0.08 1.83 -19.57
CA ASP A 307 -0.25 0.49 -19.02
C ASP A 307 0.38 -0.49 -20.01
N LEU A 308 1.27 -1.37 -19.56
CA LEU A 308 2.12 -2.19 -20.43
C LEU A 308 1.87 -3.69 -20.29
N ILE A 309 1.09 -4.11 -19.28
CA ILE A 309 0.82 -5.51 -18.99
C ILE A 309 -0.67 -5.75 -19.17
N TYR A 310 -0.99 -6.68 -20.07
CA TYR A 310 -2.37 -6.98 -20.44
C TYR A 310 -2.73 -8.46 -20.22
N THR A 311 -1.78 -9.24 -19.69
CA THR A 311 -1.96 -10.66 -19.41
C THR A 311 -1.25 -10.99 -18.12
N TYR A 312 -2.01 -11.40 -17.12
CA TYR A 312 -1.52 -11.77 -15.81
C TYR A 312 -1.50 -13.30 -15.68
N LEU A 313 -0.48 -13.81 -14.99
CA LEU A 313 -0.37 -15.25 -14.71
C LEU A 313 -0.95 -15.59 -13.34
N HIS A 314 -0.96 -14.62 -12.42
CA HIS A 314 -1.55 -14.76 -11.11
C HIS A 314 -3.02 -14.34 -11.15
N GLU A 315 -3.88 -15.24 -10.66
CA GLU A 315 -5.33 -15.06 -10.61
C GLU A 315 -5.78 -15.30 -9.17
N TYR A 316 -6.60 -14.42 -8.60
CA TYR A 316 -7.23 -14.63 -7.30
C TYR A 316 -8.76 -14.49 -7.41
N ASP A 317 -9.24 -13.52 -8.19
CA ASP A 317 -10.65 -13.45 -8.55
C ASP A 317 -11.00 -14.52 -9.61
N ASN A 318 -12.26 -14.98 -9.62
CA ASN A 318 -12.77 -15.88 -10.66
C ASN A 318 -12.74 -15.24 -12.07
N ASP A 319 -12.46 -13.93 -12.15
CA ASP A 319 -12.22 -13.20 -13.38
C ASP A 319 -10.97 -12.28 -13.28
N PRO A 320 -9.76 -12.79 -13.57
CA PRO A 320 -8.49 -12.03 -13.47
C PRO A 320 -8.43 -10.83 -14.43
N ASN A 321 -9.33 -10.80 -15.43
CA ASN A 321 -9.45 -9.73 -16.42
C ASN A 321 -10.69 -8.86 -16.16
N TYR A 322 -11.23 -8.83 -14.93
CA TYR A 322 -12.44 -8.06 -14.60
C TYR A 322 -12.33 -6.60 -15.06
N LEU A 323 -11.18 -5.95 -14.82
CA LEU A 323 -10.93 -4.59 -15.29
C LEU A 323 -11.00 -4.50 -16.82
N GLU A 324 -10.25 -5.33 -17.53
CA GLU A 324 -10.21 -5.33 -19.00
C GLU A 324 -11.59 -5.68 -19.61
N LYS A 325 -12.34 -6.61 -19.02
CA LYS A 325 -13.64 -7.07 -19.53
C LYS A 325 -14.77 -6.10 -19.27
N LYS A 326 -14.84 -5.55 -18.05
CA LYS A 326 -15.95 -4.68 -17.63
C LYS A 326 -15.76 -3.25 -18.12
N TYR A 327 -14.50 -2.84 -18.26
CA TYR A 327 -14.15 -1.46 -18.53
C TYR A 327 -13.40 -1.30 -19.87
N GLY A 328 -12.84 -2.36 -20.46
CA GLY A 328 -12.15 -2.32 -21.76
C GLY A 328 -10.62 -2.26 -21.63
N LYS A 329 -9.92 -2.27 -22.77
CA LYS A 329 -8.49 -1.96 -22.85
C LYS A 329 -8.31 -0.44 -22.73
N TYR A 330 -7.40 0.00 -21.86
CA TYR A 330 -7.21 1.41 -21.50
C TYR A 330 -5.95 2.05 -22.08
#